data_AF-A0A7S1YX86-F1
#
_entry.id   AF-A0A7S1YX86-F1
#
_cell.length_a   1.000
_cell.length_b   1.000
_cell.length_c   1.000
_cell.angle_alpha   90.00
_cell.angle_beta   90.00
_cell.angle_gamma   90.00
#
_symmetry.space_group_name_H-M   'P 1'
#
loop_
_entity.id
_entity.type
_entity.pdbx_description
1 polymer ?
#
loop_
_entity_poly.entity_id
_entity_poly.type
_entity_poly.pdbx_seq_one_letter_code
_entity_poly.pdbx_strand_id
1 'polypeptide(L)'
;SFSSIIQPSVLFRIASLLGRTALHAILIQFIVMVIDYQHYGQIVSPILNIFIYNTKGGGDELYGVEPTSYYVKNLLLNLNLVALWGLISLPILLLRLALSGGEERARTNRMLWKKITILLPMYIWLAIVVPRPHKEERFLFPIYPMLCVGAAITIDEVLSEVLRLVDTWLQRTPNNAVAGKMRLKLILGMIILLPSALVSMSRAAALTANYASPLAMYEHLFYNVDVAPSSNSGASQTKKYVCTGGEWYRFPSSFHLPPNVELAFLKSSFSGQLPQPFTIHGSKEESLAIQQGKFNDDNKEEIDRYLTIEQCSYVVELIDTAKMDGEELRVPECIEYMNSDKTGQWKEVASYNFLDIDKTSALHRILYLPWGREKVFYKGYAMFERVDY
;
A
#
# COMPACT_ATOMS: atom_id res chain seq x y z
N SER A 1 -42.42 13.18 14.46
CA SER A 1 -41.46 14.21 14.90
C SER A 1 -40.19 13.53 15.36
N PHE A 2 -39.04 13.79 14.74
CA PHE A 2 -37.74 13.20 15.10
C PHE A 2 -37.23 13.65 16.50
N SER A 3 -37.93 14.58 17.16
CA SER A 3 -37.53 15.16 18.44
C SER A 3 -37.81 14.31 19.69
N SER A 4 -38.46 13.14 19.56
CA SER A 4 -38.80 12.28 20.72
C SER A 4 -37.93 11.03 20.87
N ILE A 5 -36.87 10.86 20.06
CA ILE A 5 -36.18 9.57 19.90
C ILE A 5 -34.85 9.48 20.68
N ILE A 6 -34.26 10.60 21.13
CA ILE A 6 -32.97 10.57 21.81
C ILE A 6 -33.10 11.17 23.22
N GLN A 7 -33.02 10.32 24.25
CA GLN A 7 -33.00 10.78 25.63
C GLN A 7 -31.85 11.78 25.86
N PRO A 8 -32.05 12.87 26.63
CA PRO A 8 -31.00 13.85 26.93
C PRO A 8 -29.70 13.22 27.48
N SER A 9 -29.83 12.11 28.20
CA SER A 9 -28.72 11.33 28.74
C SER A 9 -27.87 10.61 27.68
N VAL A 10 -28.41 10.39 26.48
CA VAL A 10 -27.69 9.81 25.32
C VAL A 10 -26.93 10.91 24.60
N LEU A 11 -27.57 12.06 24.36
CA LEU A 11 -26.92 13.25 23.79
C LEU A 11 -25.71 13.68 24.61
N PHE A 12 -25.85 13.74 25.94
CA PHE A 12 -24.74 14.06 26.84
C PHE A 12 -23.58 13.06 26.73
N ARG A 13 -23.87 11.76 26.63
CA ARG A 13 -22.83 10.73 26.46
C ARG A 13 -22.12 10.83 25.12
N ILE A 14 -22.86 11.10 24.04
CA ILE A 14 -22.28 11.31 22.71
C ILE A 14 -21.39 12.55 22.73
N ALA A 15 -21.88 13.68 23.27
CA ALA A 15 -21.11 14.90 23.40
C ALA A 15 -19.85 14.70 24.25
N SER A 16 -19.96 13.99 25.37
CA SER A 16 -18.80 13.65 26.21
C SER A 16 -17.79 12.76 25.48
N LEU A 17 -18.26 11.78 24.70
CA LEU A 17 -17.38 10.91 23.91
C LEU A 17 -16.66 11.73 22.83
N LEU A 18 -17.40 12.51 22.05
CA LEU A 18 -16.84 13.37 21.01
C LEU A 18 -15.85 14.38 21.58
N GLY A 19 -16.17 15.01 22.72
CA GLY A 19 -15.28 15.94 23.41
C GLY A 19 -14.00 15.26 23.89
N ARG A 20 -14.08 14.05 24.46
CA ARG A 20 -12.88 13.27 24.82
C ARG A 20 -12.07 12.90 23.59
N THR A 21 -12.70 12.42 22.52
CA THR A 21 -12.01 12.07 21.27
C THR A 21 -11.30 13.28 20.69
N ALA A 22 -11.97 14.44 20.63
CA ALA A 22 -11.38 15.69 20.15
C ALA A 22 -10.17 16.11 20.99
N LEU A 23 -10.27 16.04 22.32
CA LEU A 23 -9.16 16.36 23.22
C LEU A 23 -7.94 15.45 22.97
N HIS A 24 -8.15 14.14 22.85
CA HIS A 24 -7.05 13.20 22.59
C HIS A 24 -6.46 13.44 21.19
N ALA A 25 -7.29 13.68 20.18
CA ALA A 25 -6.84 13.97 18.82
C ALA A 25 -6.00 15.27 18.77
N ILE A 26 -6.44 16.33 19.45
CA ILE A 26 -5.70 17.60 19.55
C ILE A 26 -4.37 17.39 20.27
N LEU A 27 -4.35 16.64 21.38
CA LEU A 27 -3.13 16.36 22.12
C LEU A 27 -2.12 15.57 21.28
N ILE A 28 -2.57 14.51 20.60
CA ILE A 28 -1.72 13.71 19.71
C ILE A 28 -1.20 14.58 18.57
N GLN A 29 -2.09 15.32 17.90
CA GLN A 29 -1.72 16.23 16.82
C GLN A 29 -0.70 17.26 17.26
N PHE A 30 -0.85 17.84 18.46
CA PHE A 30 0.09 18.80 19.02
C PHE A 30 1.47 18.16 19.23
N ILE A 31 1.54 16.97 19.82
CA ILE A 31 2.80 16.25 20.02
C ILE A 31 3.48 15.96 18.67
N VAL A 32 2.73 15.49 17.68
CA VAL A 32 3.25 15.25 16.31
C VAL A 32 3.79 16.54 15.71
N MET A 33 3.06 17.65 15.79
CA MET A 33 3.51 18.95 15.28
C MET A 33 4.78 19.46 15.96
N VAL A 34 4.98 19.18 17.25
CA VAL A 34 6.22 19.52 17.97
C VAL A 34 7.39 18.68 17.46
N ILE A 35 7.18 17.37 17.28
CA ILE A 35 8.21 16.47 16.72
C ILE A 35 8.56 16.90 15.30
N ASP A 36 7.55 17.17 14.47
CA ASP A 36 7.71 17.63 13.10
C ASP A 36 8.49 18.95 13.07
N TYR A 37 8.15 19.92 13.94
CA TYR A 37 8.89 21.17 14.04
C TYR A 37 10.38 20.96 14.36
N GLN A 38 10.72 20.00 15.22
CA GLN A 38 12.13 19.70 15.54
C GLN A 38 12.92 19.17 14.34
N HIS A 39 12.26 18.49 13.39
CA HIS A 39 12.91 17.90 12.23
C HIS A 39 12.85 18.78 10.98
N TYR A 40 11.74 19.51 10.81
CA TYR A 40 11.42 20.29 9.61
C TYR A 40 11.61 21.80 9.79
N GLY A 41 11.74 22.29 11.03
CA GLY A 41 11.89 23.72 11.33
C GLY A 41 10.64 24.57 11.11
N GLN A 42 9.52 23.97 10.71
CA GLN A 42 8.25 24.66 10.45
C GLN A 42 7.10 23.99 11.21
N ILE A 43 6.26 24.80 11.85
CA ILE A 43 5.04 24.31 12.50
C ILE A 43 3.99 24.14 11.41
N VAL A 44 3.73 22.88 11.03
CA VAL A 44 2.76 22.53 10.00
C VAL A 44 1.76 21.54 10.57
N SER A 45 0.48 21.69 10.25
CA SER A 45 -0.54 20.69 10.57
C SER A 45 -0.91 19.92 9.29
N PRO A 46 -0.46 18.66 9.14
CA PRO A 46 -0.80 17.85 7.97
C PRO A 46 -2.32 17.72 7.76
N ILE A 47 -3.08 17.57 8.84
CA ILE A 47 -4.54 17.45 8.80
C ILE A 47 -5.19 18.72 8.24
N LEU A 48 -4.80 19.90 8.76
CA LEU A 48 -5.33 21.17 8.27
C LEU A 48 -4.89 21.43 6.83
N ASN A 49 -3.64 21.13 6.48
CA ASN A 49 -3.15 21.29 5.11
C ASN A 49 -3.93 20.42 4.12
N ILE A 50 -4.18 19.15 4.46
CA ILE A 50 -5.01 18.27 3.63
C ILE A 50 -6.42 18.87 3.49
N PHE A 51 -7.03 19.35 4.57
CA PHE A 51 -8.36 19.95 4.50
C PHE A 51 -8.38 21.20 3.60
N ILE A 52 -7.45 22.14 3.82
CA ILE A 52 -7.30 23.36 3.01
C ILE A 52 -7.08 23.02 1.54
N TYR A 53 -6.15 22.09 1.25
CA TYR A 53 -5.86 21.62 -0.10
C TYR A 53 -7.13 21.08 -0.79
N ASN A 54 -7.86 20.18 -0.12
CA ASN A 54 -9.08 19.60 -0.67
C ASN A 54 -10.22 20.63 -0.83
N THR A 55 -10.31 21.65 0.03
CA THR A 55 -11.32 22.71 -0.10
C THR A 55 -11.07 23.70 -1.23
N LYS A 56 -9.82 23.85 -1.68
CA LYS A 56 -9.45 24.73 -2.80
C LYS A 56 -9.82 24.15 -4.17
N GLY A 57 -10.21 22.87 -4.24
CA GLY A 57 -10.63 22.19 -5.46
C GLY A 57 -9.46 21.77 -6.37
N GLY A 58 -9.69 20.76 -7.21
CA GLY A 58 -8.79 20.42 -8.33
C GLY A 58 -7.70 19.37 -8.10
N GLY A 59 -7.57 18.80 -6.89
CA GLY A 59 -6.47 17.87 -6.57
C GLY A 59 -6.78 16.37 -6.68
N ASP A 60 -8.06 15.96 -6.65
CA ASP A 60 -8.40 14.54 -6.53
C ASP A 60 -7.97 13.76 -7.79
N GLU A 61 -8.09 14.32 -8.99
CA GLU A 61 -7.85 13.61 -10.26
C GLU A 61 -6.41 13.72 -10.77
N LEU A 62 -5.52 14.37 -10.02
CA LEU A 62 -4.17 14.73 -10.46
C LEU A 62 -3.34 13.51 -10.92
N TYR A 63 -3.56 12.36 -10.29
CA TYR A 63 -2.88 11.11 -10.58
C TYR A 63 -3.78 10.10 -11.31
N GLY A 64 -4.85 10.57 -11.94
CA GLY A 64 -5.80 9.77 -12.71
C GLY A 64 -7.06 9.39 -11.94
N VAL A 65 -7.97 8.67 -12.61
CA VAL A 65 -9.25 8.21 -12.03
C VAL A 65 -9.42 6.73 -12.27
N GLU A 66 -10.13 6.07 -11.35
CA GLU A 66 -10.34 4.62 -11.39
C GLU A 66 -11.82 4.31 -11.10
N PRO A 67 -12.41 3.27 -11.72
CA PRO A 67 -13.76 2.85 -11.40
C PRO A 67 -13.86 2.27 -9.99
N THR A 68 -15.06 2.25 -9.40
CA THR A 68 -15.32 1.69 -8.06
C THR A 68 -14.92 0.21 -7.92
N SER A 69 -14.83 -0.52 -9.05
CA SER A 69 -14.28 -1.86 -9.07
C SER A 69 -12.83 -1.94 -8.58
N TYR A 70 -12.06 -0.85 -8.63
CA TYR A 70 -10.71 -0.76 -8.04
C TYR A 70 -10.72 -1.12 -6.55
N TYR A 71 -11.60 -0.51 -5.75
CA TYR A 71 -11.68 -0.80 -4.32
C TYR A 71 -12.14 -2.24 -4.05
N VAL A 72 -13.06 -2.77 -4.85
CA VAL A 72 -13.48 -4.18 -4.73
C VAL A 72 -12.31 -5.12 -5.02
N LYS A 73 -11.59 -4.89 -6.13
CA LYS A 73 -10.41 -5.68 -6.50
C LYS A 73 -9.35 -5.58 -5.41
N ASN A 74 -9.06 -4.38 -4.91
CA ASN A 74 -8.07 -4.16 -3.87
C ASN A 74 -8.41 -4.91 -2.57
N LEU A 75 -9.65 -4.79 -2.09
CA LEU A 75 -10.11 -5.48 -0.88
C LEU A 75 -10.07 -7.00 -1.02
N LEU A 76 -10.47 -7.53 -2.17
CA LEU A 76 -10.36 -8.97 -2.45
C LEU A 76 -8.90 -9.40 -2.54
N LEU A 77 -8.03 -8.59 -3.13
CA LEU A 77 -6.62 -8.90 -3.31
C LEU A 77 -5.83 -8.89 -1.99
N ASN A 78 -6.13 -7.95 -1.10
CA ASN A 78 -5.40 -7.74 0.15
C ASN A 78 -6.01 -8.53 1.34
N LEU A 79 -7.34 -8.59 1.43
CA LEU A 79 -8.05 -9.15 2.58
C LEU A 79 -9.00 -10.31 2.22
N ASN A 80 -9.15 -10.67 0.94
CA ASN A 80 -9.94 -11.83 0.49
C ASN A 80 -11.34 -11.88 1.15
N LEU A 81 -11.69 -13.03 1.75
CA LEU A 81 -12.96 -13.24 2.46
C LEU A 81 -13.08 -12.40 3.73
N VAL A 82 -11.97 -11.99 4.36
CA VAL A 82 -11.99 -11.14 5.56
C VAL A 82 -12.61 -9.78 5.23
N ALA A 83 -12.33 -9.21 4.05
CA ALA A 83 -12.98 -7.99 3.61
C ALA A 83 -14.51 -8.15 3.52
N LEU A 84 -14.98 -9.26 2.95
CA LEU A 84 -16.40 -9.54 2.80
C LEU A 84 -17.08 -9.66 4.18
N TRP A 85 -16.52 -10.46 5.09
CA TRP A 85 -17.02 -10.60 6.46
C TRP A 85 -17.00 -9.26 7.23
N GLY A 86 -15.98 -8.44 7.00
CA GLY A 86 -15.85 -7.10 7.57
C GLY A 86 -16.94 -6.14 7.09
N LEU A 87 -17.16 -6.07 5.78
CA LEU A 87 -18.14 -5.17 5.16
C LEU A 87 -19.58 -5.52 5.54
N ILE A 88 -19.92 -6.81 5.65
CA ILE A 88 -21.29 -7.23 6.00
C ILE A 88 -21.59 -7.13 7.51
N SER A 89 -20.61 -6.74 8.33
CA SER A 89 -20.78 -6.68 9.78
C SER A 89 -21.92 -5.76 10.22
N LEU A 90 -22.06 -4.55 9.66
CA LEU A 90 -23.17 -3.65 9.99
C LEU A 90 -24.53 -4.23 9.58
N PRO A 91 -24.76 -4.71 8.34
CA PRO A 91 -25.99 -5.42 7.99
C PRO A 91 -26.37 -6.55 8.96
N ILE A 92 -25.40 -7.39 9.34
CA ILE A 92 -25.63 -8.50 10.28
C ILE A 92 -25.99 -8.00 11.68
N LEU A 93 -25.31 -6.97 12.18
CA LEU A 93 -25.61 -6.39 13.49
C LEU A 93 -26.99 -5.71 13.51
N LEU A 94 -27.38 -5.02 12.43
CA LEU A 94 -28.70 -4.42 12.28
C LEU A 94 -29.80 -5.49 12.21
N LEU A 95 -29.57 -6.57 11.46
CA LEU A 95 -30.49 -7.72 11.41
C LEU A 95 -30.65 -8.34 12.81
N ARG A 96 -29.55 -8.53 13.54
CA ARG A 96 -29.60 -9.05 14.91
C ARG A 96 -30.35 -8.12 15.87
N LEU A 97 -30.19 -6.80 15.73
CA LEU A 97 -30.97 -5.82 16.49
C LEU A 97 -32.47 -5.93 16.18
N ALA A 98 -32.85 -6.10 14.90
CA ALA A 98 -34.24 -6.25 14.49
C ALA A 98 -34.87 -7.54 15.02
N LEU A 99 -34.10 -8.64 15.05
CA LEU A 99 -34.54 -9.95 15.54
C LEU A 99 -34.42 -10.11 17.06
N SER A 100 -33.84 -9.13 17.76
CA SER A 100 -33.66 -9.18 19.23
C SER A 100 -35.02 -9.18 19.96
N GLY A 101 -35.33 -10.29 20.63
CA GLY A 101 -36.54 -10.47 21.44
C GLY A 101 -36.24 -11.16 22.78
N GLY A 102 -37.22 -11.17 23.68
CA GLY A 102 -37.11 -11.84 24.99
C GLY A 102 -36.58 -10.98 26.14
N GLU A 103 -36.42 -11.60 27.31
CA GLU A 103 -36.10 -10.94 28.58
C GLU A 103 -34.72 -10.25 28.58
N GLU A 104 -33.74 -10.75 27.82
CA GLU A 104 -32.39 -10.17 27.75
C GLU A 104 -32.20 -9.07 26.67
N ARG A 105 -33.29 -8.65 26.00
CA ARG A 105 -33.23 -7.71 24.86
C ARG A 105 -32.41 -6.44 25.14
N ALA A 106 -32.59 -5.84 26.32
CA ALA A 106 -31.89 -4.60 26.67
C ALA A 106 -30.36 -4.78 26.77
N ARG A 107 -29.90 -5.92 27.28
CA ARG A 107 -28.47 -6.23 27.41
C ARG A 107 -27.84 -6.53 26.06
N THR A 108 -28.50 -7.35 25.25
CA THR A 108 -28.05 -7.69 23.88
C THR A 108 -27.97 -6.45 23.01
N ASN A 109 -29.00 -5.60 23.02
CA ASN A 109 -29.01 -4.37 22.21
C ASN A 109 -27.91 -3.41 22.65
N ARG A 110 -27.65 -3.29 23.96
CA ARG A 110 -26.52 -2.48 24.45
C ARG A 110 -25.17 -2.98 23.91
N MET A 111 -24.95 -4.29 23.86
CA MET A 111 -23.71 -4.85 23.31
C MET A 111 -23.61 -4.66 21.80
N LEU A 112 -24.72 -4.80 21.07
CA LEU A 112 -24.76 -4.57 19.63
C LEU A 112 -24.49 -3.11 19.26
N TRP A 113 -25.08 -2.16 19.97
CA TRP A 113 -24.79 -0.74 19.78
C TRP A 113 -23.31 -0.39 20.03
N LYS A 114 -22.66 -1.04 21.00
CA LYS A 114 -21.20 -0.89 21.18
C LYS A 114 -20.42 -1.40 19.96
N LYS A 115 -20.76 -2.59 19.44
CA LYS A 115 -20.13 -3.16 18.23
C LYS A 115 -20.33 -2.24 17.02
N ILE A 116 -21.54 -1.71 16.83
CA ILE A 116 -21.84 -0.74 15.76
C ILE A 116 -21.01 0.55 15.93
N THR A 117 -20.91 1.08 17.15
CA THR A 117 -20.15 2.31 17.42
C THR A 117 -18.67 2.15 17.07
N ILE A 118 -18.09 0.96 17.33
CA ILE A 118 -16.70 0.64 16.97
C ILE A 118 -16.49 0.59 15.46
N LEU A 119 -17.47 0.06 14.71
CA LEU A 119 -17.37 -0.13 13.26
C LEU A 119 -17.81 1.09 12.45
N LEU A 120 -18.57 2.01 13.05
CA LEU A 120 -19.11 3.19 12.37
C LEU A 120 -18.06 4.02 11.61
N PRO A 121 -16.84 4.27 12.14
CA PRO A 121 -15.84 5.04 11.42
C PRO A 121 -15.45 4.44 10.06
N MET A 122 -15.43 3.10 9.93
CA MET A 122 -15.17 2.43 8.66
C MET A 122 -16.22 2.78 7.60
N TYR A 123 -17.50 2.74 7.97
CA TYR A 123 -18.59 3.04 7.04
C TYR A 123 -18.67 4.52 6.70
N ILE A 124 -18.41 5.41 7.67
CA ILE A 124 -18.29 6.85 7.42
C ILE A 124 -17.14 7.11 6.44
N TRP A 125 -15.99 6.49 6.66
CA TRP A 125 -14.84 6.63 5.79
C TRP A 125 -15.12 6.13 4.37
N LEU A 126 -15.71 4.93 4.23
CA LEU A 126 -16.15 4.41 2.94
C LEU A 126 -17.15 5.34 2.24
N ALA A 127 -18.09 5.94 2.98
CA ALA A 127 -19.03 6.90 2.42
C ALA A 127 -18.36 8.19 1.91
N ILE A 128 -17.18 8.53 2.43
CA ILE A 128 -16.38 9.68 1.99
C ILE A 128 -15.53 9.32 0.77
N VAL A 129 -14.84 8.17 0.78
CA VAL A 129 -13.83 7.84 -0.24
C VAL A 129 -14.42 7.13 -1.47
N VAL A 130 -15.46 6.31 -1.32
CA VAL A 130 -16.06 5.55 -2.44
C VAL A 130 -16.64 6.46 -3.55
N PRO A 131 -17.33 7.57 -3.22
CA PRO A 131 -17.84 8.48 -4.25
C PRO A 131 -16.76 9.27 -5.00
N ARG A 132 -15.52 9.28 -4.51
CA ARG A 132 -14.44 10.06 -5.13
C ARG A 132 -14.02 9.44 -6.47
N PRO A 133 -13.80 10.25 -7.52
CA PRO A 133 -13.36 9.74 -8.83
C PRO A 133 -12.01 9.02 -8.72
N HIS A 134 -11.08 9.63 -7.99
CA HIS A 134 -9.77 9.08 -7.71
C HIS A 134 -9.81 8.01 -6.63
N LYS A 135 -9.14 6.90 -6.90
CA LYS A 135 -9.11 5.75 -6.01
C LYS A 135 -7.69 5.24 -5.92
N GLU A 136 -7.21 5.12 -4.70
CA GLU A 136 -5.91 4.55 -4.38
C GLU A 136 -6.06 3.60 -3.21
N GLU A 137 -5.17 2.60 -3.16
CA GLU A 137 -5.06 1.72 -2.00
C GLU A 137 -4.91 2.51 -0.69
N ARG A 138 -4.12 3.58 -0.71
CA ARG A 138 -3.85 4.37 0.51
C ARG A 138 -5.11 5.02 1.10
N PHE A 139 -6.20 5.13 0.34
CA PHE A 139 -7.47 5.57 0.92
C PHE A 139 -8.20 4.43 1.65
N LEU A 140 -7.86 3.16 1.42
CA LEU A 140 -8.47 2.03 2.14
C LEU A 140 -7.65 1.56 3.35
N PHE A 141 -6.33 1.80 3.38
CA PHE A 141 -5.49 1.36 4.52
C PHE A 141 -6.06 1.74 5.90
N PRO A 142 -6.67 2.93 6.13
CA PRO A 142 -7.13 3.33 7.46
C PRO A 142 -8.21 2.41 8.04
N ILE A 143 -8.96 1.71 7.16
CA ILE A 143 -10.07 0.85 7.57
C ILE A 143 -9.74 -0.64 7.61
N TYR A 144 -8.53 -1.06 7.19
CA TYR A 144 -8.14 -2.47 7.24
C TYR A 144 -8.27 -3.10 8.64
N PRO A 145 -7.85 -2.44 9.74
CA PRO A 145 -8.06 -2.98 11.08
C PRO A 145 -9.54 -3.15 11.41
N MET A 146 -10.39 -2.22 10.98
CA MET A 146 -11.84 -2.28 11.22
C MET A 146 -12.52 -3.37 10.41
N LEU A 147 -12.04 -3.66 9.20
CA LEU A 147 -12.48 -4.81 8.41
C LEU A 147 -12.16 -6.12 9.14
N CYS A 148 -10.96 -6.27 9.71
CA CYS A 148 -10.60 -7.44 10.51
C CYS A 148 -11.46 -7.58 11.77
N VAL A 149 -11.69 -6.49 12.51
CA VAL A 149 -12.58 -6.48 13.68
C VAL A 149 -14.02 -6.80 13.27
N GLY A 150 -14.49 -6.21 12.17
CA GLY A 150 -15.81 -6.47 11.60
C GLY A 150 -15.97 -7.94 11.23
N ALA A 151 -14.96 -8.56 10.61
CA ALA A 151 -14.99 -9.97 10.27
C ALA A 151 -15.10 -10.87 11.50
N ALA A 152 -14.30 -10.60 12.54
CA ALA A 152 -14.36 -11.33 13.80
C ALA A 152 -15.73 -11.19 14.48
N ILE A 153 -16.29 -9.98 14.49
CA ILE A 153 -17.63 -9.72 15.01
C ILE A 153 -18.68 -10.50 14.21
N THR A 154 -18.66 -10.42 12.88
CA THR A 154 -19.63 -11.11 12.03
C THR A 154 -19.60 -12.61 12.25
N ILE A 155 -18.40 -13.22 12.25
CA ILE A 155 -18.24 -14.66 12.45
C ILE A 155 -18.74 -15.07 13.85
N ASP A 156 -18.38 -14.33 14.90
CA ASP A 156 -18.86 -14.60 16.27
C ASP A 156 -20.39 -14.53 16.38
N GLU A 157 -21.00 -13.54 15.74
CA GLU A 157 -22.45 -13.34 15.75
C GLU A 157 -23.18 -14.44 14.98
N VAL A 158 -22.72 -14.76 13.77
CA VAL A 158 -23.29 -15.83 12.94
C VAL A 158 -23.16 -17.18 13.64
N LEU A 159 -21.99 -17.52 14.17
CA LEU A 159 -21.79 -18.79 14.89
C LEU A 159 -22.63 -18.86 16.17
N SER A 160 -22.76 -17.76 16.90
CA SER A 160 -23.60 -17.72 18.11
C SER A 160 -25.06 -18.01 17.77
N GLU A 161 -25.55 -17.46 16.66
CA GLU A 161 -26.92 -17.69 16.20
C GLU A 161 -27.14 -19.11 15.67
N VAL A 162 -26.21 -19.64 14.87
CA VAL A 162 -26.25 -21.02 14.38
C VAL A 162 -26.28 -22.01 15.55
N LEU A 163 -25.40 -21.84 16.55
CA LEU A 163 -25.38 -22.72 17.72
C LEU A 163 -26.68 -22.63 18.54
N ARG A 164 -27.27 -21.43 18.67
CA ARG A 164 -28.57 -21.23 19.32
C ARG A 164 -29.68 -22.00 18.60
N LEU A 165 -29.72 -21.93 17.27
CA LEU A 165 -30.69 -22.66 16.46
C LEU A 165 -30.50 -24.18 16.56
N VAL A 166 -29.26 -24.66 16.55
CA VAL A 166 -28.94 -26.09 16.73
C VAL A 166 -29.37 -26.58 18.12
N ASP A 167 -29.07 -25.84 19.19
CA ASP A 167 -29.52 -26.20 20.54
C ASP A 167 -31.04 -26.26 20.63
N THR A 168 -31.74 -25.31 19.99
CA THR A 168 -33.21 -25.27 19.93
C THR A 168 -33.77 -26.47 19.16
N TRP A 169 -33.19 -26.79 17.99
CA TRP A 169 -33.60 -27.92 17.16
C TRP A 169 -33.37 -29.27 17.84
N LEU A 170 -32.25 -29.41 18.56
CA LEU A 170 -31.93 -30.61 19.34
C LEU A 170 -32.68 -30.68 20.68
N GLN A 171 -33.59 -29.74 20.97
CA GLN A 171 -34.32 -29.62 22.23
C GLN A 171 -33.40 -29.65 23.46
N ARG A 172 -32.16 -29.19 23.30
CA ARG A 172 -31.19 -29.14 24.40
C ARG A 172 -31.58 -27.99 25.30
N THR A 173 -31.73 -28.27 26.59
CA THR A 173 -31.83 -27.20 27.58
C THR A 173 -30.59 -26.30 27.51
N PRO A 174 -30.72 -25.00 27.81
CA PRO A 174 -29.59 -24.08 27.81
C PRO A 174 -28.54 -24.55 28.83
N ASN A 175 -27.58 -25.35 28.34
CA ASN A 175 -26.49 -25.88 29.14
C ASN A 175 -25.49 -24.76 29.43
N ASN A 176 -25.15 -24.56 30.70
CA ASN A 176 -24.19 -23.56 31.20
C ASN A 176 -22.72 -23.87 30.86
N ALA A 177 -22.44 -24.77 29.90
CA ALA A 177 -21.11 -25.09 29.41
C ALA A 177 -20.54 -23.96 28.51
N VAL A 178 -20.53 -22.73 29.01
CA VAL A 178 -20.10 -21.51 28.32
C VAL A 178 -18.69 -21.66 27.74
N ALA A 179 -17.78 -22.27 28.52
CA ALA A 179 -16.42 -22.53 28.07
C ALA A 179 -16.33 -23.49 26.87
N GLY A 180 -17.17 -24.53 26.83
CA GLY A 180 -17.23 -25.48 25.72
C GLY A 180 -17.74 -24.83 24.43
N LYS A 181 -18.82 -24.03 24.54
CA LYS A 181 -19.37 -23.27 23.39
C LYS A 181 -18.38 -22.23 22.87
N MET A 182 -17.65 -21.55 23.76
CA MET A 182 -16.62 -20.58 23.37
C MET A 182 -15.46 -21.26 22.61
N ARG A 183 -14.96 -22.41 23.10
CA ARG A 183 -13.92 -23.19 22.40
C ARG A 183 -14.40 -23.67 21.03
N LEU A 184 -15.63 -24.17 20.95
CA LEU A 184 -16.22 -24.59 19.67
C LEU A 184 -16.31 -23.44 18.67
N LYS A 185 -16.80 -22.27 19.10
CA LYS A 185 -16.84 -21.06 18.24
C LYS A 185 -15.46 -20.64 17.76
N LEU A 186 -14.45 -20.70 18.62
CA LEU A 186 -13.07 -20.40 18.24
C LEU A 186 -12.60 -21.36 17.14
N ILE A 187 -12.77 -22.67 17.32
CA ILE A 187 -12.36 -23.69 16.35
C ILE A 187 -13.09 -23.47 15.02
N LEU A 188 -14.42 -23.29 15.04
CA LEU A 188 -15.21 -23.04 13.83
C LEU A 188 -14.81 -21.73 13.14
N GLY A 189 -14.55 -20.67 13.90
CA GLY A 189 -14.06 -19.40 13.38
C GLY A 189 -12.71 -19.55 12.69
N MET A 190 -11.78 -20.30 13.29
CA MET A 190 -10.48 -20.60 12.68
C MET A 190 -10.63 -21.42 11.39
N ILE A 191 -11.55 -22.40 11.35
CA ILE A 191 -11.86 -23.17 10.13
C ILE A 191 -12.41 -22.26 9.03
N ILE A 192 -13.31 -21.33 9.36
CA ILE A 192 -13.88 -20.36 8.40
C ILE A 192 -12.78 -19.44 7.84
N LEU A 193 -11.80 -19.06 8.66
CA LEU A 193 -10.72 -18.16 8.26
C LEU A 193 -9.54 -18.88 7.58
N LEU A 194 -9.42 -20.20 7.73
CA LEU A 194 -8.32 -20.99 7.18
C LEU A 194 -8.14 -20.81 5.66
N PRO A 195 -9.19 -20.82 4.82
CA PRO A 195 -9.03 -20.55 3.38
C PRO A 195 -8.42 -19.18 3.11
N SER A 196 -8.82 -18.14 3.85
CA SER A 196 -8.26 -16.80 3.69
C SER A 196 -6.78 -16.78 4.05
N ALA A 197 -6.38 -17.47 5.13
CA ALA A 197 -4.98 -17.58 5.53
C ALA A 197 -4.14 -18.29 4.46
N LEU A 198 -4.64 -19.39 3.89
CA LEU A 198 -3.97 -20.13 2.81
C LEU A 198 -3.78 -19.27 1.55
N VAL A 199 -4.82 -18.53 1.14
CA VAL A 199 -4.75 -17.62 -0.01
C VAL A 199 -3.76 -16.48 0.26
N SER A 200 -3.78 -15.89 1.45
CA SER A 200 -2.83 -14.84 1.84
C SER A 200 -1.38 -15.34 1.88
N MET A 201 -1.12 -16.56 2.38
CA MET A 201 0.22 -17.16 2.34
C MET A 201 0.68 -17.45 0.91
N SER A 202 -0.20 -17.99 0.06
CA SER A 202 0.08 -18.21 -1.37
C SER A 202 0.40 -16.90 -2.09
N ARG A 203 -0.34 -15.83 -1.80
CA ARG A 203 -0.07 -14.49 -2.33
C ARG A 203 1.28 -13.94 -1.85
N ALA A 204 1.59 -14.06 -0.56
CA ALA A 204 2.88 -13.62 -0.02
C ALA A 204 4.04 -14.34 -0.72
N ALA A 205 3.93 -15.66 -0.90
CA ALA A 205 4.90 -16.45 -1.66
C ALA A 205 5.01 -16.02 -3.13
N ALA A 206 3.91 -15.62 -3.78
CA ALA A 206 3.94 -15.09 -5.15
C ALA A 206 4.67 -13.75 -5.21
N LEU A 207 4.41 -12.85 -4.26
CA LEU A 207 5.09 -11.54 -4.19
C LEU A 207 6.61 -11.72 -4.07
N THR A 208 7.05 -12.64 -3.19
CA THR A 208 8.48 -12.94 -3.03
C THR A 208 9.08 -13.65 -4.24
N ALA A 209 8.37 -14.60 -4.85
CA ALA A 209 8.94 -15.41 -5.94
C ALA A 209 8.96 -14.68 -7.29
N ASN A 210 8.03 -13.75 -7.51
CA ASN A 210 7.79 -13.18 -8.84
C ASN A 210 8.15 -11.70 -8.95
N TYR A 211 8.28 -10.98 -7.83
CA TYR A 211 8.45 -9.52 -7.82
C TYR A 211 9.60 -9.02 -6.92
N ALA A 212 10.40 -9.90 -6.32
CA ALA A 212 11.50 -9.51 -5.42
C ALA A 212 12.75 -8.97 -6.13
N SER A 213 12.79 -9.02 -7.46
CA SER A 213 13.96 -8.71 -8.30
C SER A 213 14.53 -7.31 -8.08
N PRO A 214 13.74 -6.23 -7.88
CA PRO A 214 14.28 -4.93 -7.53
C PRO A 214 15.11 -4.99 -6.25
N LEU A 215 14.59 -5.57 -5.16
CA LEU A 215 15.33 -5.68 -3.91
C LEU A 215 16.62 -6.49 -4.07
N ALA A 216 16.57 -7.63 -4.78
CA ALA A 216 17.75 -8.45 -5.05
C ALA A 216 18.80 -7.72 -5.91
N MET A 217 18.36 -6.90 -6.88
CA MET A 217 19.25 -6.12 -7.74
C MET A 217 20.00 -5.04 -6.96
N TYR A 218 19.30 -4.29 -6.12
CA TYR A 218 19.95 -3.25 -5.31
C TYR A 218 20.80 -3.85 -4.17
N GLU A 219 20.45 -5.04 -3.67
CA GLU A 219 21.35 -5.81 -2.81
C GLU A 219 22.63 -6.23 -3.54
N HIS A 220 22.52 -6.74 -4.78
CA HIS A 220 23.68 -7.07 -5.61
C HIS A 220 24.58 -5.85 -5.82
N LEU A 221 23.98 -4.71 -6.18
CA LEU A 221 24.68 -3.43 -6.33
C LEU A 221 25.43 -3.05 -5.05
N PHE A 222 24.80 -3.24 -3.89
CA PHE A 222 25.41 -2.89 -2.60
C PHE A 222 26.68 -3.69 -2.30
N TYR A 223 26.69 -5.00 -2.60
CA TYR A 223 27.77 -5.90 -2.19
C TYR A 223 28.81 -6.21 -3.26
N ASN A 224 28.44 -6.19 -4.55
CA ASN A 224 29.29 -6.71 -5.62
C ASN A 224 29.84 -5.63 -6.55
N VAL A 225 29.35 -4.40 -6.45
CA VAL A 225 29.86 -3.31 -7.27
C VAL A 225 30.97 -2.60 -6.51
N ASP A 226 32.18 -2.73 -7.03
CA ASP A 226 33.35 -2.01 -6.51
C ASP A 226 33.15 -0.51 -6.68
N VAL A 227 32.70 0.14 -5.61
CA VAL A 227 32.76 1.60 -5.44
C VAL A 227 34.09 2.00 -4.81
N ALA A 228 35.06 1.08 -4.78
CA ALA A 228 36.40 1.36 -4.30
C ALA A 228 36.96 2.58 -5.05
N PRO A 229 37.44 3.62 -4.32
CA PRO A 229 38.14 4.72 -4.94
C PRO A 229 39.34 4.14 -5.67
N SER A 230 39.44 4.38 -6.97
CA SER A 230 40.64 4.05 -7.73
C SER A 230 41.84 4.63 -7.00
N SER A 231 42.64 3.77 -6.35
CA SER A 231 43.76 4.13 -5.49
C SER A 231 44.91 4.85 -6.23
N ASN A 232 44.73 5.09 -7.52
CA ASN A 232 45.73 5.64 -8.43
C ASN A 232 45.24 6.94 -9.06
N SER A 233 45.04 7.98 -8.25
CA SER A 233 45.24 9.40 -8.58
C SER A 233 44.55 10.24 -7.50
N GLY A 234 45.09 11.42 -7.19
CA GLY A 234 44.43 12.41 -6.32
C GLY A 234 43.15 13.01 -6.92
N ALA A 235 42.37 12.23 -7.66
CA ALA A 235 41.09 12.59 -8.22
C ALA A 235 40.04 12.56 -7.10
N SER A 236 39.35 13.68 -6.93
CA SER A 236 38.12 13.79 -6.14
C SER A 236 37.24 12.56 -6.35
N GLN A 237 36.73 11.94 -5.28
CA GLN A 237 35.77 10.84 -5.36
C GLN A 237 34.67 11.19 -6.37
N THR A 238 34.69 10.56 -7.53
CA THR A 238 33.68 10.79 -8.57
C THR A 238 32.42 10.05 -8.14
N LYS A 239 31.35 10.79 -7.87
CA LYS A 239 30.01 10.22 -7.66
C LYS A 239 29.66 9.33 -8.86
N LYS A 240 29.22 8.10 -8.59
CA LYS A 240 28.68 7.19 -9.60
C LYS A 240 27.15 7.31 -9.62
N TYR A 241 26.56 7.23 -10.80
CA TYR A 241 25.10 7.28 -10.95
C TYR A 241 24.56 5.92 -11.40
N VAL A 242 23.50 5.47 -10.71
CA VAL A 242 22.67 4.35 -11.13
C VAL A 242 21.41 4.95 -11.73
N CYS A 243 21.26 4.78 -13.04
CA CYS A 243 20.21 5.39 -13.81
C CYS A 243 19.07 4.41 -14.07
N THR A 244 17.84 4.91 -14.03
CA THR A 244 16.65 4.14 -14.41
C THR A 244 15.70 5.01 -15.24
N GLY A 245 14.94 4.38 -16.14
CA GLY A 245 13.98 5.05 -17.01
C GLY A 245 12.55 4.72 -16.64
N GLY A 246 11.89 3.86 -17.42
CA GLY A 246 10.49 3.47 -17.21
C GLY A 246 10.25 2.74 -15.88
N GLU A 247 11.29 2.15 -15.31
CA GLU A 247 11.21 1.27 -14.14
C GLU A 247 11.51 1.97 -12.80
N TRP A 248 11.59 3.30 -12.81
CA TRP A 248 11.96 4.14 -11.65
C TRP A 248 11.12 3.85 -10.39
N TYR A 249 9.84 3.54 -10.55
CA TYR A 249 8.89 3.33 -9.46
C TYR A 249 9.12 2.01 -8.70
N ARG A 250 9.95 1.09 -9.22
CA ARG A 250 10.27 -0.17 -8.54
C ARG A 250 11.25 0.00 -7.39
N PHE A 251 12.10 1.03 -7.45
CA PHE A 251 13.04 1.37 -6.40
C PHE A 251 13.31 2.90 -6.37
N PRO A 252 12.39 3.69 -5.79
CA PRO A 252 12.54 5.14 -5.72
C PRO A 252 13.29 5.55 -4.44
N SER A 253 14.38 4.87 -4.10
CA SER A 253 15.04 4.99 -2.78
C SER A 253 16.56 5.09 -2.90
N SER A 254 17.21 5.61 -1.86
CA SER A 254 18.67 5.60 -1.69
C SER A 254 19.15 4.65 -0.58
N PHE A 255 18.24 3.97 0.13
CA PHE A 255 18.58 3.17 1.32
C PHE A 255 19.50 1.96 1.05
N HIS A 256 19.46 1.41 -0.16
CA HIS A 256 20.27 0.24 -0.54
C HIS A 256 21.34 0.57 -1.58
N LEU A 257 21.70 1.85 -1.72
CA LEU A 257 22.81 2.26 -2.56
C LEU A 257 24.12 2.26 -1.75
N PRO A 258 25.25 1.82 -2.35
CA PRO A 258 26.55 2.02 -1.74
C PRO A 258 26.85 3.51 -1.46
N PRO A 259 27.80 3.82 -0.56
CA PRO A 259 28.35 5.16 -0.44
C PRO A 259 28.85 5.66 -1.80
N ASN A 260 28.69 6.96 -2.10
CA ASN A 260 29.09 7.61 -3.35
C ASN A 260 28.35 7.14 -4.62
N VAL A 261 27.26 6.39 -4.47
CA VAL A 261 26.34 6.04 -5.55
C VAL A 261 25.01 6.77 -5.35
N GLU A 262 24.53 7.44 -6.39
CA GLU A 262 23.25 8.15 -6.37
C GLU A 262 22.31 7.60 -7.46
N LEU A 263 21.02 7.51 -7.12
CA LEU A 263 19.98 7.20 -8.09
C LEU A 263 19.74 8.42 -8.99
N ALA A 264 19.67 8.19 -10.29
CA ALA A 264 19.34 9.21 -11.28
C ALA A 264 18.34 8.67 -12.30
N PHE A 265 17.79 9.56 -13.11
CA PHE A 265 16.73 9.21 -14.06
C PHE A 265 17.17 9.51 -15.49
N LEU A 266 16.86 8.58 -16.38
CA LEU A 266 16.86 8.81 -17.83
C LEU A 266 15.45 9.17 -18.26
N LYS A 267 15.32 9.96 -19.32
CA LYS A 267 14.02 10.35 -19.85
C LYS A 267 13.28 9.12 -20.37
N SER A 268 12.08 8.86 -19.86
CA SER A 268 11.21 7.77 -20.35
C SER A 268 9.89 8.34 -20.87
N SER A 269 8.99 7.44 -21.28
CA SER A 269 7.61 7.78 -21.63
C SER A 269 6.82 8.43 -20.47
N PHE A 270 7.31 8.35 -19.23
CA PHE A 270 6.75 9.09 -18.10
C PHE A 270 7.08 10.59 -18.21
N SER A 271 6.04 11.43 -18.08
CA SER A 271 6.08 12.89 -18.15
C SER A 271 5.45 13.56 -16.92
N GLY A 272 5.43 12.82 -15.80
CA GLY A 272 5.03 13.36 -14.51
C GLY A 272 6.24 13.83 -13.68
N GLN A 273 5.95 14.28 -12.46
CA GLN A 273 6.97 14.68 -11.49
C GLN A 273 7.73 13.45 -10.97
N LEU A 274 9.06 13.51 -10.98
CA LEU A 274 9.94 12.45 -10.45
C LEU A 274 10.47 12.82 -9.05
N PRO A 275 10.85 11.83 -8.22
CA PRO A 275 11.47 12.09 -6.93
C PRO A 275 12.76 12.92 -7.07
N GLN A 276 12.99 13.83 -6.12
CA GLN A 276 14.25 14.57 -6.02
C GLN A 276 15.11 14.03 -4.86
N PRO A 277 16.43 13.90 -5.03
CA PRO A 277 17.33 13.59 -3.92
C PRO A 277 17.20 14.60 -2.78
N PHE A 278 17.28 14.10 -1.54
CA PHE A 278 17.40 14.94 -0.36
C PHE A 278 18.71 15.73 -0.41
N THR A 279 18.69 16.98 0.06
CA THR A 279 19.92 17.74 0.21
C THR A 279 20.71 17.24 1.43
N ILE A 280 21.98 17.63 1.54
CA ILE A 280 22.81 17.35 2.72
C ILE A 280 22.23 17.90 4.02
N HIS A 281 21.32 18.88 3.93
CA HIS A 281 20.64 19.50 5.07
C HIS A 281 19.36 18.76 5.48
N GLY A 282 19.04 17.64 4.83
CA GLY A 282 17.88 16.81 5.14
C GLY A 282 16.58 17.56 4.88
N SER A 283 15.78 17.78 5.92
CA SER A 283 14.49 18.48 5.81
C SER A 283 14.48 19.86 6.48
N LYS A 284 15.66 20.46 6.66
CA LYS A 284 15.81 21.79 7.28
C LYS A 284 15.53 22.94 6.31
N GLU A 285 15.47 24.15 6.83
CA GLU A 285 15.17 25.38 6.07
C GLU A 285 16.11 25.58 4.87
N GLU A 286 17.39 25.20 5.00
CA GLU A 286 18.34 25.27 3.89
C GLU A 286 17.95 24.34 2.73
N SER A 287 17.43 23.14 3.02
CA SER A 287 16.88 22.26 1.99
C SER A 287 15.66 22.89 1.33
N LEU A 288 14.76 23.50 2.10
CA LEU A 288 13.56 24.14 1.58
C LEU A 288 13.92 25.28 0.63
N ALA A 289 14.94 26.08 0.96
CA ALA A 289 15.43 27.14 0.10
C ALA A 289 16.05 26.59 -1.20
N ILE A 290 16.84 25.51 -1.14
CA ILE A 290 17.45 24.86 -2.31
C ILE A 290 16.38 24.22 -3.22
N GLN A 291 15.31 23.68 -2.63
CA GLN A 291 14.24 22.97 -3.33
C GLN A 291 13.08 23.90 -3.73
N GLN A 292 13.12 25.18 -3.33
CA GLN A 292 12.05 26.12 -3.61
C GLN A 292 11.81 26.26 -5.12
N GLY A 293 10.56 26.04 -5.55
CA GLY A 293 10.16 26.14 -6.95
C GLY A 293 10.63 24.98 -7.84
N LYS A 294 11.28 23.95 -7.28
CA LYS A 294 11.66 22.73 -8.01
C LYS A 294 10.53 21.72 -8.14
N PHE A 295 9.49 21.87 -7.33
CA PHE A 295 8.29 21.06 -7.38
C PHE A 295 7.11 21.91 -7.83
N ASN A 296 6.20 21.29 -8.57
CA ASN A 296 4.95 21.87 -8.99
C ASN A 296 3.77 21.08 -8.43
N ASP A 297 2.64 21.76 -8.22
CA ASP A 297 1.40 21.18 -7.66
C ASP A 297 0.56 20.43 -8.73
N ASP A 298 1.03 20.39 -9.98
CA ASP A 298 0.29 19.89 -11.15
C ASP A 298 0.84 18.54 -11.68
N ASN A 299 1.76 17.89 -10.95
CA ASN A 299 2.43 16.66 -11.39
C ASN A 299 3.05 16.79 -12.81
N LYS A 300 3.53 17.98 -13.17
CA LYS A 300 4.18 18.24 -14.45
C LYS A 300 5.62 17.76 -14.42
N GLU A 301 6.10 17.39 -15.60
CA GLU A 301 7.49 17.02 -15.83
C GLU A 301 8.47 18.12 -15.44
N GLU A 302 9.59 17.71 -14.85
CA GLU A 302 10.70 18.54 -14.42
C GLU A 302 11.98 18.08 -15.14
N ILE A 303 12.44 18.87 -16.11
CA ILE A 303 13.55 18.48 -16.99
C ILE A 303 14.89 18.40 -16.25
N ASP A 304 15.05 19.12 -15.13
CA ASP A 304 16.25 19.09 -14.29
C ASP A 304 16.44 17.77 -13.52
N ARG A 305 15.49 16.83 -13.64
CA ARG A 305 15.55 15.49 -13.02
C ARG A 305 16.39 14.50 -13.84
N TYR A 306 16.58 14.77 -15.12
CA TYR A 306 17.20 13.81 -16.03
C TYR A 306 18.71 14.03 -16.16
N LEU A 307 19.45 12.92 -16.26
CA LEU A 307 20.84 12.91 -16.69
C LEU A 307 20.93 12.44 -18.15
N THR A 308 22.06 12.72 -18.80
CA THR A 308 22.40 12.07 -20.07
C THR A 308 23.03 10.70 -19.81
N ILE A 309 22.97 9.82 -20.81
CA ILE A 309 23.47 8.43 -20.68
C ILE A 309 24.97 8.40 -20.35
N GLU A 310 25.74 9.38 -20.84
CA GLU A 310 27.18 9.51 -20.61
C GLU A 310 27.52 9.95 -19.17
N GLN A 311 26.53 10.26 -18.35
CA GLN A 311 26.72 10.53 -16.92
C GLN A 311 26.45 9.30 -16.06
N CYS A 312 25.77 8.30 -16.61
CA CYS A 312 25.40 7.08 -15.91
C CYS A 312 26.59 6.12 -15.84
N SER A 313 26.83 5.54 -14.66
CA SER A 313 27.80 4.44 -14.47
C SER A 313 27.12 3.08 -14.59
N TYR A 314 25.87 3.01 -14.10
CA TYR A 314 25.03 1.84 -14.20
C TYR A 314 23.65 2.23 -14.74
N VAL A 315 23.00 1.32 -15.44
CA VAL A 315 21.62 1.45 -15.90
C VAL A 315 20.84 0.22 -15.46
N VAL A 316 19.66 0.42 -14.88
CA VAL A 316 18.74 -0.66 -14.48
C VAL A 316 17.47 -0.56 -15.32
N GLU A 317 17.15 -1.64 -16.03
CA GLU A 317 16.04 -1.71 -16.98
C GLU A 317 15.39 -3.10 -17.01
N LEU A 318 14.10 -3.16 -17.33
CA LEU A 318 13.37 -4.41 -17.53
C LEU A 318 13.46 -4.83 -19.00
N ILE A 319 14.14 -5.93 -19.28
CA ILE A 319 14.39 -6.46 -20.64
C ILE A 319 13.64 -7.76 -20.89
N ASP A 320 13.25 -8.02 -22.13
CA ASP A 320 12.68 -9.30 -22.50
C ASP A 320 13.78 -10.39 -22.58
N THR A 321 13.58 -11.53 -21.92
CA THR A 321 14.57 -12.61 -21.82
C THR A 321 14.59 -13.56 -23.02
N ALA A 322 13.54 -13.56 -23.84
CA ALA A 322 13.41 -14.45 -24.98
C ALA A 322 12.81 -13.72 -26.19
N LYS A 323 13.52 -13.77 -27.33
CA LYS A 323 12.93 -13.52 -28.64
C LYS A 323 12.00 -14.69 -28.96
N MET A 324 10.69 -14.46 -28.99
CA MET A 324 9.79 -15.37 -29.70
C MET A 324 9.78 -14.95 -31.16
N ASP A 325 9.93 -15.93 -32.06
CA ASP A 325 9.96 -15.69 -33.51
C ASP A 325 8.70 -14.92 -33.95
N GLY A 326 8.89 -13.72 -34.50
CA GLY A 326 7.83 -12.93 -35.14
C GLY A 326 7.20 -11.79 -34.32
N GLU A 327 7.58 -11.58 -33.05
CA GLU A 327 7.17 -10.38 -32.29
C GLU A 327 8.19 -9.24 -32.46
N GLU A 328 7.73 -8.04 -32.84
CA GLU A 328 8.56 -6.82 -32.72
C GLU A 328 8.83 -6.59 -31.23
N LEU A 329 10.05 -6.94 -30.80
CA LEU A 329 10.49 -6.69 -29.44
C LEU A 329 10.54 -5.18 -29.23
N ARG A 330 9.68 -4.65 -28.35
CA ARG A 330 9.80 -3.25 -27.93
C ARG A 330 11.13 -3.12 -27.23
N VAL A 331 12.07 -2.41 -27.84
CA VAL A 331 13.34 -2.08 -27.21
C VAL A 331 13.04 -1.09 -26.08
N PRO A 332 13.39 -1.39 -24.82
CA PRO A 332 13.18 -0.45 -23.73
C PRO A 332 13.98 0.84 -23.96
N GLU A 333 13.43 1.98 -23.53
CA GLU A 333 14.03 3.30 -23.78
C GLU A 333 15.48 3.39 -23.29
N CYS A 334 15.84 2.78 -22.15
CA CYS A 334 17.22 2.80 -21.67
C CYS A 334 18.19 2.01 -22.57
N ILE A 335 17.73 0.95 -23.22
CA ILE A 335 18.54 0.19 -24.19
C ILE A 335 18.84 1.06 -25.42
N GLU A 336 17.87 1.86 -25.87
CA GLU A 336 18.09 2.80 -26.98
C GLU A 336 19.15 3.85 -26.62
N TYR A 337 19.10 4.40 -25.41
CA TYR A 337 20.13 5.33 -24.94
C TYR A 337 21.51 4.68 -24.90
N MET A 338 21.64 3.46 -24.35
CA MET A 338 22.92 2.74 -24.31
C MET A 338 23.46 2.43 -25.71
N ASN A 339 22.61 2.08 -26.67
CA ASN A 339 23.01 1.86 -28.06
C ASN A 339 23.45 3.16 -28.77
N SER A 340 22.94 4.30 -28.31
CA SER A 340 23.30 5.62 -28.85
C SER A 340 24.58 6.22 -28.24
N ASP A 341 25.05 5.66 -27.13
CA ASP A 341 26.27 6.09 -26.44
C ASP A 341 27.50 5.75 -27.29
N LYS A 342 28.17 6.79 -27.79
CA LYS A 342 29.38 6.67 -28.60
C LYS A 342 30.67 6.68 -27.77
N THR A 343 30.55 6.92 -26.47
CA THR A 343 31.67 7.20 -25.57
C THR A 343 32.02 6.02 -24.67
N GLY A 344 31.12 5.04 -24.54
CA GLY A 344 31.39 3.77 -23.86
C GLY A 344 30.62 2.60 -24.46
N GLN A 345 30.91 1.41 -23.93
CA GLN A 345 30.13 0.19 -24.13
C GLN A 345 29.35 -0.15 -22.88
N TRP A 346 28.23 -0.82 -23.06
CA TRP A 346 27.38 -1.24 -21.96
C TRP A 346 27.38 -2.77 -21.88
N LYS A 347 27.69 -3.29 -20.69
CA LYS A 347 27.76 -4.72 -20.41
C LYS A 347 26.76 -5.10 -19.34
N GLU A 348 25.95 -6.12 -19.60
CA GLU A 348 25.08 -6.71 -18.58
C GLU A 348 25.94 -7.37 -17.49
N VAL A 349 25.77 -6.93 -16.24
CA VAL A 349 26.52 -7.43 -15.07
C VAL A 349 25.66 -8.28 -14.14
N ALA A 350 24.34 -8.06 -14.13
CA ALA A 350 23.39 -8.84 -13.36
C ALA A 350 22.01 -8.84 -14.03
N SER A 351 21.26 -9.93 -13.88
CA SER A 351 19.87 -10.02 -14.32
C SER A 351 19.08 -10.99 -13.44
N TYR A 352 17.92 -10.55 -12.98
CA TYR A 352 17.03 -11.31 -12.11
C TYR A 352 15.66 -11.45 -12.74
N ASN A 353 15.07 -12.64 -12.65
CA ASN A 353 13.73 -12.90 -13.18
C ASN A 353 12.69 -12.01 -12.49
N PHE A 354 11.98 -11.21 -13.26
CA PHE A 354 10.84 -10.41 -12.83
C PHE A 354 9.62 -10.78 -13.67
N LEU A 355 8.45 -10.92 -13.05
CA LEU A 355 7.28 -11.45 -13.74
C LEU A 355 6.89 -10.61 -14.98
N ASP A 356 6.68 -11.30 -16.10
CA ASP A 356 6.10 -10.73 -17.31
C ASP A 356 4.58 -10.64 -17.14
N ILE A 357 4.09 -9.41 -16.98
CA ILE A 357 2.68 -9.13 -16.79
C ILE A 357 1.92 -9.53 -18.05
N ASP A 358 2.41 -9.25 -19.25
CA ASP A 358 1.64 -9.43 -20.49
C ASP A 358 1.44 -10.91 -20.82
N LYS A 359 2.46 -11.73 -20.55
CA LYS A 359 2.43 -13.18 -20.86
C LYS A 359 1.87 -14.05 -19.73
N THR A 360 1.88 -13.57 -18.48
CA THR A 360 1.39 -14.36 -17.35
C THR A 360 -0.09 -14.12 -17.09
N SER A 361 -0.89 -15.15 -16.80
CA SER A 361 -2.32 -14.97 -16.45
C SER A 361 -2.53 -14.35 -15.07
N ALA A 362 -3.64 -13.62 -14.86
CA ALA A 362 -3.93 -12.93 -13.59
C ALA A 362 -3.85 -13.84 -12.35
N LEU A 363 -4.31 -15.10 -12.45
CA LEU A 363 -4.24 -16.05 -11.34
C LEU A 363 -2.79 -16.33 -10.90
N HIS A 364 -1.88 -16.50 -11.86
CA HIS A 364 -0.46 -16.77 -11.60
C HIS A 364 0.32 -15.50 -11.22
N ARG A 365 -0.20 -14.32 -11.59
CA ARG A 365 0.30 -13.02 -11.09
C ARG A 365 -0.02 -12.82 -9.61
N ILE A 366 -1.18 -13.30 -9.16
CA ILE A 366 -1.74 -13.03 -7.83
C ILE A 366 -1.33 -14.10 -6.80
N LEU A 367 -1.36 -15.38 -7.19
CA LEU A 367 -1.18 -16.52 -6.29
C LEU A 367 0.01 -17.38 -6.70
N TYR A 368 0.66 -17.96 -5.69
CA TYR A 368 1.68 -18.97 -5.89
C TYR A 368 1.01 -20.33 -6.03
N LEU A 369 1.06 -20.87 -7.24
CA LEU A 369 0.55 -22.20 -7.57
C LEU A 369 1.74 -23.15 -7.80
N PRO A 370 1.99 -24.13 -6.90
CA PRO A 370 3.13 -25.05 -7.04
C PRO A 370 3.09 -25.86 -8.35
N TRP A 371 1.91 -26.30 -8.78
CA TRP A 371 1.72 -27.20 -9.94
C TRP A 371 1.39 -26.48 -11.26
N GLY A 372 1.80 -25.21 -11.39
CA GLY A 372 1.54 -24.40 -12.59
C GLY A 372 2.61 -23.34 -12.84
N ARG A 373 3.82 -23.54 -12.30
CA ARG A 373 4.91 -22.54 -12.37
C ARG A 373 5.43 -22.34 -13.79
N GLU A 374 5.27 -23.34 -14.65
CA GLU A 374 5.60 -23.29 -16.07
C GLU A 374 4.75 -22.27 -16.85
N LYS A 375 3.65 -21.78 -16.27
CA LYS A 375 2.76 -20.75 -16.85
C LYS A 375 3.09 -19.34 -16.38
N VAL A 376 4.17 -19.17 -15.61
CA VAL A 376 4.68 -17.88 -15.18
C VAL A 376 5.86 -17.53 -16.07
N PHE A 377 5.72 -16.44 -16.82
CA PHE A 377 6.75 -15.94 -17.70
C PHE A 377 7.51 -14.81 -17.01
N TYR A 378 8.78 -14.64 -17.36
CA TYR A 378 9.66 -13.66 -16.74
C TYR A 378 10.40 -12.81 -17.77
N LYS A 379 10.49 -11.53 -17.47
CA LYS A 379 11.44 -10.58 -18.02
C LYS A 379 12.69 -10.55 -17.13
N GLY A 380 13.78 -10.01 -17.65
CA GLY A 380 15.03 -9.81 -16.92
C GLY A 380 15.01 -8.41 -16.34
N TYR A 381 14.97 -8.28 -15.03
CA TYR A 381 15.32 -7.03 -14.38
C TYR A 381 16.84 -6.96 -14.36
N ALA A 382 17.42 -6.22 -15.31
CA ALA A 382 18.83 -6.28 -15.66
C ALA A 382 19.56 -4.99 -15.30
N MET A 383 20.82 -5.15 -14.95
CA MET A 383 21.76 -4.06 -14.67
C MET A 383 22.91 -4.12 -15.67
N PHE A 384 23.19 -2.95 -16.24
CA PHE A 384 24.26 -2.73 -17.18
C PHE A 384 25.30 -1.81 -16.56
N GLU A 385 26.57 -2.15 -16.73
CA GLU A 385 27.71 -1.32 -16.38
C GLU A 385 28.29 -0.68 -17.64
N ARG A 386 28.64 0.60 -17.53
CA ARG A 386 29.35 1.30 -18.59
C ARG A 386 30.85 1.05 -18.49
N VAL A 387 31.44 0.72 -19.64
CA VAL A 387 32.87 0.55 -19.86
C VAL A 387 33.28 1.61 -20.87
N ASP A 388 33.95 2.66 -20.40
CA ASP A 388 34.44 3.74 -21.27
C ASP A 388 35.49 3.21 -22.26
N TYR A 389 35.52 3.78 -23.47
CA TYR A 389 36.46 3.41 -24.54
C TYR A 389 37.90 3.89 -24.31
#